data_AF-A0A946EEA2-F1
#
_entry.id   AF-A0A946EEA2-F1
#
_cell.length_a   1.000
_cell.length_b   1.000
_cell.length_c   1.000
_cell.angle_alpha   90.00
_cell.angle_beta   90.00
_cell.angle_gamma   90.00
#
_symmetry.space_group_name_H-M   'P 1'
#
loop_
_entity.id
_entity.type
_entity.pdbx_description
1 polymer ?
#
loop_
_entity_poly.entity_id
_entity_poly.type
_entity_poly.pdbx_seq_one_letter_code
_entity_poly.pdbx_strand_id
1 'polypeptide(L)'
;MRITLIALLFISATHVAAESPMQKTYPPEVCEKISGTIDFLLELTAQHWDKLGKQPKNEKAALELSWTMDLAANYTTIYTAFCEKSD
;
A
#
# COMPACT_ATOMS: atom_id res chain seq x y z
N MET A 1 -41.73 40.72 29.73
CA MET A 1 -41.71 39.26 29.98
C MET A 1 -42.08 38.59 28.67
N ARG A 2 -41.19 38.29 27.71
CA ARG A 2 -40.10 37.30 27.68
C ARG A 2 -40.53 35.91 28.18
N ILE A 3 -41.03 35.07 27.27
CA ILE A 3 -41.04 33.61 27.43
C ILE A 3 -40.52 33.01 26.12
N THR A 4 -39.23 32.71 26.09
CA THR A 4 -38.58 31.91 25.04
C THR A 4 -38.77 30.44 25.37
N LEU A 5 -39.51 29.72 24.53
CA LEU A 5 -39.62 28.25 24.58
C LEU A 5 -38.36 27.64 23.95
N ILE A 6 -37.45 27.14 24.79
CA ILE A 6 -36.30 26.34 24.35
C ILE A 6 -36.73 24.88 24.45
N ALA A 7 -37.02 24.25 23.31
CA ALA A 7 -37.21 22.80 23.23
C ALA A 7 -35.83 22.13 23.27
N LEU A 8 -35.49 21.51 24.40
CA LEU A 8 -34.27 20.74 24.55
C LEU A 8 -34.48 19.34 23.95
N LEU A 9 -34.01 19.14 22.72
CA LEU A 9 -33.91 17.81 22.11
C LEU A 9 -32.66 17.13 22.63
N PHE A 10 -32.83 16.21 23.58
CA PHE A 10 -31.78 15.26 23.95
C PHE A 10 -31.65 14.23 22.82
N ILE A 11 -30.78 14.51 21.86
CA ILE A 11 -30.29 13.50 20.93
C ILE A 11 -29.29 12.67 21.73
N SER A 12 -29.73 11.52 22.24
CA SER A 12 -28.84 10.49 22.76
C SER A 12 -27.98 10.01 21.60
N ALA A 13 -26.76 10.55 21.49
CA ALA A 13 -25.75 10.04 20.60
C ALA A 13 -25.34 8.66 21.10
N THR A 14 -25.90 7.60 20.51
CA THR A 14 -25.29 6.28 20.59
C THR A 14 -23.94 6.38 19.90
N HIS A 15 -22.88 6.52 20.69
CA HIS A 15 -21.52 6.31 20.19
C HIS A 15 -21.45 4.84 19.79
N VAL A 16 -21.72 4.55 18.51
CA VAL A 16 -21.21 3.32 17.90
C VAL A 16 -19.70 3.50 18.01
N ALA A 17 -19.08 2.81 18.96
CA ALA A 17 -17.64 2.64 18.95
C ALA A 17 -17.34 2.01 17.60
N ALA A 18 -16.90 2.83 16.65
CA ALA A 18 -16.33 2.32 15.42
C ALA A 18 -15.11 1.54 15.88
N GLU A 19 -15.23 0.22 15.95
CA GLU A 19 -14.08 -0.66 15.99
C GLU A 19 -13.23 -0.23 14.80
N SER A 20 -12.09 0.42 15.05
CA SER A 20 -11.14 0.70 13.98
C SER A 20 -10.90 -0.63 13.27
N PRO A 21 -11.07 -0.72 11.94
CA PRO A 21 -10.86 -1.99 11.25
C PRO A 21 -9.46 -2.46 11.63
N MET A 22 -9.38 -3.58 12.35
CA MET A 22 -8.11 -4.10 12.86
C MET A 22 -7.21 -4.26 11.65
N GLN A 23 -6.21 -3.38 11.54
CA GLN A 23 -5.33 -3.31 10.38
C GLN A 23 -4.60 -4.65 10.34
N LYS A 24 -5.04 -5.53 9.43
CA LYS A 24 -4.51 -6.89 9.35
C LYS A 24 -3.01 -6.76 9.11
N THR A 25 -2.20 -7.21 10.06
CA THR A 25 -0.75 -7.22 9.91
C THR A 25 -0.31 -8.64 9.59
N TYR A 26 0.62 -8.80 8.65
CA TYR A 26 1.21 -10.09 8.38
C TYR A 26 2.28 -10.45 9.42
N PRO A 27 2.51 -11.75 9.66
CA PRO A 27 3.63 -12.21 10.48
C PRO A 27 4.98 -11.75 9.92
N PRO A 28 6.00 -11.53 10.76
CA PRO A 28 7.32 -11.08 10.33
C PRO A 28 7.94 -11.93 9.21
N GLU A 29 7.80 -13.25 9.27
CA GLU A 29 8.34 -14.17 8.25
C GLU A 29 7.67 -14.02 6.88
N VAL A 30 6.41 -13.58 6.84
CA VAL A 30 5.72 -13.27 5.58
C VAL A 30 6.21 -11.93 5.05
N CYS A 31 6.41 -10.95 5.93
CA CYS A 31 6.93 -9.64 5.58
C CYS A 31 8.36 -9.69 5.06
N GLU A 32 9.22 -10.54 5.63
CA GLU A 32 10.58 -10.79 5.13
C GLU A 32 10.55 -11.35 3.70
N LYS A 33 9.65 -12.30 3.41
CA LYS A 33 9.48 -12.84 2.04
C LYS A 33 8.98 -11.79 1.05
N ILE A 34 8.05 -10.94 1.47
CA ILE A 34 7.55 -9.83 0.64
C ILE A 34 8.70 -8.86 0.36
N SER A 35 9.46 -8.46 1.39
CA SER A 35 10.64 -7.61 1.23
C SER A 35 11.66 -8.20 0.28
N GLY A 36 12.04 -9.48 0.44
CA GLY A 36 12.97 -10.14 -0.46
C GLY A 36 12.44 -10.25 -1.90
N THR A 37 11.12 -10.34 -2.08
CA THR A 37 10.51 -10.29 -3.42
C THR A 37 10.64 -8.89 -4.03
N ILE A 38 10.48 -7.82 -3.25
CA ILE A 38 10.71 -6.44 -3.71
C ILE A 38 12.17 -6.28 -4.14
N ASP A 39 13.13 -6.70 -3.31
CA ASP A 39 14.56 -6.61 -3.62
C ASP A 39 14.91 -7.32 -4.93
N PHE A 40 14.39 -8.54 -5.10
CA PHE A 40 14.56 -9.31 -6.34
C PHE A 40 13.97 -8.59 -7.57
N LEU A 41 12.75 -8.04 -7.45
CA LEU A 41 12.12 -7.33 -8.56
C LEU A 41 12.90 -6.06 -8.93
N LEU A 42 13.40 -5.32 -7.94
CA LEU A 42 14.25 -4.15 -8.17
C LEU A 42 15.56 -4.52 -8.87
N GLU A 43 16.18 -5.64 -8.50
CA GLU A 43 17.37 -6.16 -9.19
C GLU A 43 17.06 -6.52 -10.65
N LEU A 44 15.96 -7.23 -10.92
CA LEU A 44 15.54 -7.53 -12.29
C LEU A 44 15.26 -6.27 -13.10
N THR A 45 14.56 -5.30 -12.52
CA THR A 45 14.29 -4.00 -13.14
C THR A 45 15.59 -3.33 -13.58
N ALA A 46 16.63 -3.32 -12.74
CA ALA A 46 17.93 -2.77 -13.09
C ALA A 46 18.59 -3.53 -14.27
N GLN A 47 18.51 -4.86 -14.28
CA GLN A 47 19.04 -5.68 -15.37
C GLN A 47 18.30 -5.41 -16.71
N HIS A 48 16.97 -5.27 -16.68
CA HIS A 48 16.18 -4.94 -17.86
C HIS A 48 16.47 -3.51 -18.35
N TRP A 49 16.66 -2.57 -17.44
CA TRP A 49 17.06 -1.19 -17.76
C TRP A 49 18.40 -1.15 -18.49
N ASP A 50 19.41 -1.84 -17.96
CA ASP A 50 20.75 -1.94 -18.58
C ASP A 50 20.69 -2.56 -19.98
N LYS A 51 19.85 -3.59 -20.16
CA LYS A 51 19.63 -4.23 -21.46
C LYS A 51 18.99 -3.28 -22.45
N LEU A 52 17.98 -2.52 -22.04
CA LEU A 52 17.30 -1.55 -22.88
C LEU A 52 18.22 -0.36 -23.23
N GLY A 53 19.05 0.11 -22.31
CA GLY A 53 20.06 1.13 -22.57
C GLY A 53 21.06 0.73 -23.67
N LYS A 54 21.41 -0.57 -23.74
CA LYS A 54 22.25 -1.13 -24.81
C LYS A 54 21.47 -1.40 -26.10
N GLN A 55 20.16 -1.65 -26.01
CA GLN A 55 19.30 -2.00 -27.14
C GLN A 55 17.97 -1.23 -27.10
N PRO A 56 17.95 0.07 -27.42
CA PRO A 56 16.78 0.93 -27.16
C PRO A 56 15.49 0.55 -27.91
N LYS A 57 15.62 -0.25 -28.99
CA LYS A 57 14.48 -0.74 -29.79
C LYS A 57 14.04 -2.15 -29.40
N ASN A 58 14.58 -2.72 -28.32
CA ASN A 58 14.21 -4.04 -27.85
C ASN A 58 12.86 -3.96 -27.10
N GLU A 59 11.77 -4.11 -27.84
CA GLU A 59 10.40 -4.05 -27.31
C GLU A 59 10.16 -5.05 -26.18
N LYS A 60 10.74 -6.26 -26.28
CA LYS A 60 10.65 -7.27 -25.22
C LYS A 60 11.31 -6.78 -23.93
N ALA A 61 12.50 -6.20 -24.00
CA ALA A 61 13.18 -5.65 -22.82
C ALA A 61 12.42 -4.46 -22.21
N ALA A 62 11.81 -3.62 -23.05
CA ALA A 62 10.95 -2.52 -22.57
C ALA A 62 9.70 -3.04 -21.86
N LEU A 63 9.07 -4.10 -22.37
CA LEU A 63 7.92 -4.72 -21.72
C LEU A 63 8.30 -5.40 -20.40
N GLU A 64 9.39 -6.16 -20.38
CA GLU A 64 9.92 -6.81 -19.16
C GLU A 64 10.27 -5.78 -18.07
N LEU A 65 10.89 -4.66 -18.46
CA LEU A 65 11.17 -3.53 -17.57
C LEU A 65 9.87 -2.96 -16.97
N SER A 66 8.88 -2.64 -17.81
CA SER A 66 7.60 -2.08 -17.36
C SER A 66 6.92 -3.02 -16.36
N TRP A 67 6.85 -4.32 -16.68
CA TRP A 67 6.21 -5.31 -15.82
C TRP A 67 6.91 -5.49 -14.47
N THR A 68 8.25 -5.53 -14.47
CA THR A 68 9.01 -5.68 -13.22
C THR A 68 8.87 -4.46 -12.31
N MET A 69 8.84 -3.25 -12.88
CA MET A 69 8.57 -2.03 -12.14
C MET A 69 7.16 -2.02 -11.52
N ASP A 70 6.13 -2.39 -12.30
CA ASP A 70 4.75 -2.45 -11.82
C ASP A 70 4.59 -3.48 -10.69
N LEU A 71 5.22 -4.66 -10.84
CA LEU A 71 5.23 -5.68 -9.79
C LEU A 71 5.94 -5.19 -8.53
N ALA A 72 7.09 -4.54 -8.65
CA ALA A 72 7.82 -3.99 -7.50
C ALA A 72 6.97 -2.96 -6.75
N ALA A 73 6.28 -2.06 -7.47
CA ALA A 73 5.38 -1.07 -6.89
C ALA A 73 4.18 -1.72 -6.18
N ASN A 74 3.56 -2.73 -6.79
CA ASN A 74 2.46 -3.48 -6.19
C ASN A 74 2.89 -4.22 -4.91
N TYR A 75 4.04 -4.89 -4.94
CA TYR A 75 4.58 -5.58 -3.75
C TYR A 75 4.98 -4.59 -2.65
N THR A 76 5.51 -3.42 -3.01
CA THR A 76 5.80 -2.35 -2.05
C THR A 76 4.52 -1.85 -1.38
N THR A 77 3.45 -1.65 -2.15
CA THR A 77 2.13 -1.28 -1.62
C THR A 77 1.60 -2.34 -0.64
N ILE A 78 1.76 -3.63 -0.96
CA ILE A 78 1.42 -4.74 -0.06
C ILE A 78 2.26 -4.67 1.22
N TYR A 79 3.58 -4.45 1.12
CA TYR A 79 4.45 -4.32 2.27
C TYR A 79 4.02 -3.16 3.19
N THR A 80 3.82 -1.97 2.64
CA THR A 80 3.37 -0.81 3.43
C THR A 80 2.01 -1.04 4.07
N ALA A 81 1.08 -1.69 3.37
CA ALA A 81 -0.26 -1.92 3.90
C ALA A 81 -0.31 -2.95 5.04
N PHE A 82 0.55 -3.97 5.01
CA PHE A 82 0.41 -5.16 5.86
C PHE A 82 1.64 -5.49 6.73
N CYS A 83 2.78 -4.84 6.51
CA CYS A 83 4.05 -5.18 7.15
C CYS A 83 4.74 -3.99 7.82
N GLU A 84 4.59 -2.79 7.26
CA GLU A 84 5.10 -1.57 7.89
C GLU A 84 4.29 -1.30 9.16
N LYS A 85 5.00 -1.09 10.28
CA LYS A 85 4.34 -0.74 11.53
C LYS A 85 3.87 0.71 11.41
N SER A 86 2.59 0.94 11.70
CA SER A 86 2.10 2.29 11.96
C SER A 86 2.78 2.80 13.24
N ASP A 87 3.65 3.80 13.10
CA ASP A 87 4.21 4.58 14.23
C ASP A 87 3.12 5.32 15.02
#